data_AF-A0A1F2WYV0-F1
#
_entry.id   AF-A0A1F2WYV0-F1
#
_cell.length_a   1.000
_cell.length_b   1.000
_cell.length_c   1.000
_cell.angle_alpha   90.00
_cell.angle_beta   90.00
_cell.angle_gamma   90.00
#
_symmetry.space_group_name_H-M   'P 1'
#
loop_
_entity.id
_entity.type
_entity.pdbx_description
1 polymer ?
#
loop_
_entity_poly.entity_id
_entity_poly.type
_entity_poly.pdbx_seq_one_letter_code
_entity_poly.pdbx_strand_id
1 'polypeptide(L)'
;MVRRVTFLILGTLIFALVVSGVAVAGYTPQDIYDDFAADGDLDRNYSDAELNAYLNDAQIHEYGDNSITDRLDDKVLDLVSRETFPFTGFQLLMAGIVVVVLIGGGIALRRLSRPSRPSESSKES
;
A
#
# COMPACT_ATOMS: atom_id res chain seq x y z
N MET A 1 13.92 33.80 0.88
CA MET A 1 13.55 32.49 1.46
C MET A 1 12.07 32.15 1.29
N VAL A 2 11.15 33.12 1.42
CA VAL A 2 9.69 32.92 1.33
C VAL A 2 9.24 32.14 0.09
N ARG A 3 9.71 32.48 -1.12
CA ARG A 3 9.38 31.73 -2.36
C ARG A 3 9.71 30.23 -2.30
N ARG A 4 10.83 29.84 -1.68
CA ARG A 4 11.23 28.42 -1.56
C ARG A 4 10.34 27.66 -0.58
N VAL A 5 9.89 28.33 0.49
CA VAL A 5 8.96 27.77 1.48
C VAL A 5 7.57 27.61 0.88
N THR A 6 7.10 28.57 0.08
CA THR A 6 5.81 28.48 -0.63
C THR A 6 5.77 27.30 -1.59
N PHE A 7 6.82 27.07 -2.37
CA PHE A 7 6.87 25.91 -3.27
C PHE A 7 6.91 24.57 -2.54
N LEU A 8 7.58 24.50 -1.38
CA LEU A 8 7.58 23.29 -0.55
C LEU A 8 6.20 22.99 0.05
N ILE A 9 5.52 23.99 0.59
CA ILE A 9 4.17 23.81 1.15
C ILE A 9 3.19 23.37 0.05
N LEU A 10 3.24 24.03 -1.11
CA LEU A 10 2.36 23.70 -2.23
C LEU A 10 2.66 22.29 -2.79
N GLY A 11 3.94 21.91 -2.88
CA GLY A 11 4.36 20.58 -3.30
C GLY A 11 3.89 19.49 -2.33
N THR A 12 4.02 19.70 -1.03
CA THR A 12 3.53 18.76 -0.01
C THR A 12 2.01 18.63 -0.04
N LEU A 13 1.28 19.71 -0.29
CA LEU A 13 -0.18 19.70 -0.34
C LEU A 13 -0.69 18.95 -1.59
N ILE A 14 -0.03 19.15 -2.73
CA ILE A 14 -0.30 18.38 -3.96
C ILE A 14 0.06 16.91 -3.77
N PHE A 15 1.20 16.62 -3.14
CA PHE A 15 1.62 15.24 -2.86
C PHE A 15 0.65 14.54 -1.91
N ALA A 16 0.18 15.23 -0.86
CA ALA A 16 -0.84 14.71 0.04
C ALA A 16 -2.17 14.42 -0.68
N LEU A 17 -2.58 15.27 -1.64
CA LEU A 17 -3.77 15.07 -2.46
C LEU A 17 -3.65 13.87 -3.42
N VAL A 18 -2.45 13.61 -3.92
CA VAL A 18 -2.16 12.45 -4.77
C VAL A 18 -2.12 11.15 -3.95
N VAL A 19 -1.76 11.22 -2.67
CA VAL A 19 -1.66 10.06 -1.76
C VAL A 19 -2.99 9.76 -1.04
N SER A 20 -3.90 10.73 -0.92
CA SER A 20 -5.27 10.49 -0.43
C SER A 20 -6.01 9.60 -1.44
N GLY A 21 -6.02 8.30 -1.14
CA GLY A 21 -6.36 7.23 -2.05
C GLY A 21 -7.68 7.40 -2.79
N VAL A 22 -7.66 6.95 -4.04
CA VAL A 22 -8.87 6.63 -4.81
C VAL A 22 -9.74 5.71 -3.97
N ALA A 23 -10.91 6.20 -3.54
CA ALA A 23 -12.00 5.32 -3.14
C ALA A 23 -12.47 4.61 -4.41
N VAL A 24 -11.87 3.46 -4.70
CA VAL A 24 -12.35 2.59 -5.75
C VAL A 24 -13.70 2.09 -5.27
N ALA A 25 -14.77 2.42 -6.00
CA ALA A 25 -16.06 1.78 -5.79
C ALA A 25 -15.86 0.29 -6.08
N GLY A 26 -15.70 -0.51 -5.04
CA GLY A 26 -15.50 -1.94 -5.15
C GLY A 26 -16.78 -2.68 -5.47
N TYR A 27 -16.64 -3.91 -5.93
CA TYR A 27 -17.73 -4.86 -6.09
C TYR A 27 -18.28 -5.28 -4.71
N THR A 28 -19.59 -5.45 -4.64
CA THR A 28 -20.25 -5.91 -3.42
C THR A 28 -20.17 -7.44 -3.31
N PRO A 29 -20.34 -8.02 -2.09
CA PRO A 29 -20.50 -9.46 -1.93
C PRO A 29 -21.55 -10.08 -2.86
N GLN A 30 -22.66 -9.36 -3.08
CA GLN A 30 -23.73 -9.82 -3.97
C GLN A 30 -23.26 -9.91 -5.42
N ASP A 31 -22.43 -8.96 -5.88
CA ASP A 31 -21.87 -8.99 -7.24
C ASP A 31 -20.95 -10.21 -7.46
N ILE A 32 -20.27 -10.68 -6.41
CA ILE A 32 -19.42 -11.89 -6.47
C ILE A 32 -20.29 -13.14 -6.55
N TYR A 33 -21.33 -13.22 -5.72
CA TYR A 33 -22.28 -14.32 -5.76
C TYR A 33 -22.99 -14.42 -7.12
N ASP A 34 -23.48 -13.29 -7.65
CA ASP A 34 -24.21 -13.27 -8.91
C ASP A 34 -23.31 -13.62 -10.11
N ASP A 35 -22.03 -13.23 -10.09
CA ASP A 35 -21.03 -13.61 -11.12
C ASP A 35 -20.86 -15.13 -11.14
N PHE A 36 -20.59 -15.71 -9.97
CA PHE A 36 -20.41 -17.16 -9.86
C PHE A 36 -21.69 -17.96 -10.10
N ALA A 37 -22.85 -17.41 -9.74
CA ALA A 37 -24.14 -18.05 -9.99
C ALA A 37 -24.50 -18.09 -11.48
N ALA A 38 -23.93 -17.21 -12.31
CA ALA A 38 -24.24 -17.14 -13.74
C ALA A 38 -23.73 -18.36 -14.51
N ASP A 39 -22.50 -18.79 -14.26
CA ASP A 39 -21.86 -19.89 -15.00
C ASP A 39 -20.91 -20.78 -14.17
N GLY A 40 -20.73 -20.48 -12.88
CA GLY A 40 -19.82 -21.20 -11.99
C GLY A 40 -18.37 -20.72 -12.07
N ASP A 41 -18.09 -19.59 -12.70
CA ASP A 41 -16.76 -18.96 -12.73
C ASP A 41 -16.75 -17.56 -12.09
N LEU A 42 -15.56 -17.06 -11.73
CA LEU A 42 -15.36 -15.67 -11.31
C LEU A 42 -14.61 -14.98 -12.45
N ASP A 43 -15.36 -14.27 -13.30
CA ASP A 43 -14.85 -13.68 -14.53
C ASP A 43 -14.18 -12.31 -14.29
N ARG A 44 -14.47 -11.71 -13.13
CA ARG A 44 -13.99 -10.37 -12.80
C ARG A 44 -12.75 -10.42 -11.93
N ASN A 45 -12.01 -9.31 -11.98
CA ASN A 45 -10.81 -9.14 -11.18
C ASN A 45 -11.16 -8.55 -9.80
N TYR A 46 -11.58 -9.43 -8.90
CA TYR A 46 -11.89 -9.10 -7.51
C TYR A 46 -10.60 -8.90 -6.69
N SER A 47 -10.60 -7.90 -5.83
CA SER A 47 -9.54 -7.66 -4.85
C SER A 47 -9.72 -8.55 -3.62
N ASP A 48 -8.63 -8.81 -2.90
CA ASP A 48 -8.67 -9.57 -1.64
C ASP A 48 -9.65 -9.00 -0.63
N ALA A 49 -9.81 -7.67 -0.59
CA ALA A 49 -10.74 -7.03 0.33
C ALA A 49 -12.19 -7.35 -0.02
N GLU A 50 -12.52 -7.42 -1.30
CA GLU A 50 -13.86 -7.77 -1.80
C GLU A 50 -14.14 -9.27 -1.60
N LEU A 51 -13.15 -10.11 -1.90
CA LEU A 51 -13.23 -11.56 -1.66
C LEU A 51 -13.42 -11.88 -0.17
N ASN A 52 -12.66 -11.21 0.70
CA ASN A 52 -12.85 -11.33 2.15
C ASN A 52 -14.18 -10.73 2.61
N ALA A 53 -14.66 -9.65 1.99
CA ALA A 53 -15.97 -9.11 2.31
C ALA A 53 -17.08 -10.11 1.99
N TYR A 54 -16.98 -10.83 0.86
CA TYR A 54 -17.87 -11.94 0.54
C TYR A 54 -17.83 -13.04 1.62
N LEU A 55 -16.64 -13.54 1.99
CA LEU A 55 -16.50 -14.57 3.03
C LEU A 55 -17.05 -14.17 4.40
N ASN A 56 -17.20 -12.88 4.67
CA ASN A 56 -17.75 -12.36 5.93
C ASN A 56 -19.23 -11.94 5.80
N ASP A 57 -19.85 -12.09 4.64
CA ASP A 57 -21.24 -11.67 4.41
C ASP A 57 -22.23 -12.73 4.91
N ALA A 58 -22.78 -12.50 6.10
CA ALA A 58 -23.75 -13.43 6.70
C ALA A 58 -25.04 -13.56 5.89
N GLN A 59 -25.45 -12.52 5.14
CA GLN A 59 -26.72 -12.53 4.42
C GLN A 59 -26.66 -13.49 3.23
N ILE A 60 -25.56 -13.51 2.48
CA ILE A 60 -25.39 -14.43 1.36
C ILE A 60 -25.26 -15.87 1.85
N HIS A 61 -24.54 -16.10 2.96
CA HIS A 61 -24.38 -17.45 3.51
C HIS A 61 -25.68 -17.98 4.16
N GLU A 62 -26.59 -17.11 4.60
CA GLU A 62 -27.86 -17.53 5.19
C GLU A 62 -28.99 -17.70 4.16
N TYR A 63 -29.03 -16.84 3.13
CA TYR A 63 -30.14 -16.77 2.17
C TYR A 63 -29.76 -17.20 0.74
N GLY A 64 -28.47 -17.38 0.45
CA GLY A 64 -27.99 -17.89 -0.82
C GLY A 64 -28.26 -19.38 -1.01
N ASP A 65 -28.10 -19.86 -2.25
CA ASP A 65 -28.19 -21.28 -2.52
C ASP A 65 -26.93 -21.99 -1.98
N ASN A 66 -27.11 -22.89 -1.03
CA ASN A 66 -26.00 -23.63 -0.39
C ASN A 66 -25.09 -24.33 -1.40
N SER A 67 -25.63 -24.85 -2.51
CA SER A 67 -24.82 -25.54 -3.52
C SER A 67 -23.91 -24.60 -4.32
N ILE A 68 -24.29 -23.32 -4.39
CA ILE A 68 -23.51 -22.26 -5.02
C ILE A 68 -22.49 -21.72 -4.02
N THR A 69 -22.91 -21.38 -2.80
CA THR A 69 -22.03 -20.82 -1.77
C THR A 69 -20.91 -21.79 -1.39
N ASP A 70 -21.18 -23.09 -1.19
CA ASP A 70 -20.14 -24.05 -0.83
C ASP A 70 -19.00 -24.10 -1.88
N ARG A 71 -19.36 -24.10 -3.16
CA ARG A 71 -18.38 -24.13 -4.26
C ARG A 71 -17.68 -22.79 -4.45
N LEU A 72 -18.39 -21.69 -4.20
CA LEU A 72 -17.84 -20.35 -4.27
C LEU A 72 -16.84 -20.12 -3.12
N ASP A 73 -17.16 -20.56 -1.91
CA ASP A 73 -16.31 -20.43 -0.73
C ASP A 73 -14.98 -21.14 -0.92
N ASP A 74 -15.01 -22.39 -1.40
CA ASP A 74 -13.79 -23.15 -1.74
C ASP A 74 -12.91 -22.39 -2.74
N LYS A 75 -13.53 -21.80 -3.76
CA LYS A 75 -12.83 -21.05 -4.81
C LYS A 75 -12.27 -19.73 -4.29
N VAL A 76 -13.03 -18.99 -3.50
CA VAL A 76 -12.61 -17.71 -2.92
C VAL A 76 -11.48 -17.93 -1.93
N LEU A 77 -11.54 -18.98 -1.11
CA LEU A 77 -10.46 -19.36 -0.19
C LEU A 77 -9.17 -19.73 -0.93
N ASP A 78 -9.25 -20.45 -2.05
CA ASP A 78 -8.08 -20.73 -2.90
C ASP A 78 -7.44 -19.42 -3.42
N LEU A 79 -8.25 -18.49 -3.92
CA LEU A 79 -7.78 -17.19 -4.43
C LEU A 79 -7.11 -16.35 -3.33
N VAL A 80 -7.76 -16.19 -2.19
CA VAL A 80 -7.25 -15.37 -1.07
C VAL A 80 -5.96 -15.98 -0.49
N SER A 81 -5.90 -17.30 -0.37
CA SER A 81 -4.72 -17.98 0.18
C SER A 81 -3.51 -17.95 -0.76
N ARG A 82 -3.74 -18.00 -2.08
CA ARG A 82 -2.68 -17.94 -3.09
C ARG A 82 -2.00 -16.58 -3.17
N GLU A 83 -2.72 -15.50 -2.94
CA GLU A 83 -2.23 -14.13 -3.20
C GLU A 83 -1.72 -13.40 -1.95
N THR A 84 -1.87 -14.00 -0.77
CA THR A 84 -1.29 -13.47 0.47
C THR A 84 0.24 -13.64 0.47
N PHE A 85 0.96 -12.66 -0.09
CA PHE A 85 2.41 -12.57 0.03
C PHE A 85 2.83 -12.52 1.52
N PRO A 86 3.96 -13.13 1.90
CA PRO A 86 4.42 -13.19 3.30
C PRO A 86 4.84 -11.81 3.87
N PHE A 87 4.67 -10.73 3.10
CA PHE A 87 4.90 -9.37 3.53
C PHE A 87 3.77 -8.46 3.04
N THR A 88 3.26 -7.59 3.91
CA THR A 88 2.25 -6.60 3.50
C THR A 88 2.90 -5.45 2.71
N GLY A 89 2.15 -4.81 1.81
CA GLY A 89 2.63 -3.60 1.12
C GLY A 89 3.06 -2.50 2.09
N PHE A 90 2.41 -2.41 3.26
CA PHE A 90 2.82 -1.53 4.36
C PHE A 90 4.17 -1.93 4.98
N GLN A 91 4.44 -3.22 5.18
CA GLN A 91 5.74 -3.70 5.69
C GLN A 91 6.87 -3.34 4.71
N LEU A 92 6.64 -3.49 3.40
CA LEU A 92 7.60 -3.08 2.38
C LEU A 92 7.82 -1.57 2.38
N LEU A 93 6.75 -0.78 2.55
CA LEU A 93 6.85 0.68 2.66
C LEU A 93 7.67 1.10 3.89
N MET A 94 7.41 0.50 5.05
CA MET A 94 8.17 0.75 6.28
C MET A 94 9.64 0.36 6.12
N ALA A 95 9.92 -0.81 5.55
CA ALA A 95 11.28 -1.24 5.23
C ALA A 95 11.98 -0.25 4.29
N GLY A 96 11.27 0.25 3.26
CA GLY A 96 11.76 1.28 2.35
C GLY A 96 12.11 2.58 3.06
N ILE A 97 11.25 3.07 3.95
CA ILE A 97 11.52 4.27 4.76
C ILE A 97 12.78 4.08 5.60
N VAL A 98 12.93 2.94 6.29
CA VAL A 98 14.11 2.64 7.10
C VAL A 98 15.38 2.70 6.27
N VAL A 99 15.38 2.09 5.08
CA VAL A 99 16.54 2.12 4.16
C VAL A 99 16.87 3.56 3.74
N VAL A 100 15.87 4.37 3.37
CA VAL A 100 16.07 5.77 2.98
C VAL A 100 16.65 6.59 4.14
N VAL A 101 16.15 6.41 5.37
CA VAL A 101 16.64 7.09 6.57
C VAL A 101 18.08 6.71 6.87
N LEU A 102 18.44 5.43 6.78
CA LEU A 102 19.80 4.96 7.05
C LEU A 102 20.80 5.50 6.02
N ILE A 103 20.45 5.46 4.74
CA ILE A 103 21.31 5.99 3.67
C ILE A 103 21.46 7.50 3.81
N GLY A 104 20.35 8.22 3.96
CA GLY A 104 20.34 9.68 4.10
C GLY A 104 21.10 10.14 5.35
N GLY A 105 20.85 9.50 6.49
CA GLY A 105 21.53 9.76 7.76
C GLY A 105 23.02 9.47 7.68
N GLY A 106 23.43 8.35 7.09
CA GLY A 106 24.84 8.00 6.89
C GLY A 106 25.59 9.01 6.02
N ILE A 107 24.97 9.48 4.93
CA ILE A 107 25.56 10.52 4.06
C ILE A 107 25.67 11.87 4.81
N ALA A 108 24.63 12.26 5.55
CA ALA A 108 24.62 13.49 6.32
C ALA A 108 25.73 13.50 7.39
N LEU A 109 25.84 12.41 8.16
CA LEU A 109 26.93 12.22 9.13
C LEU A 109 28.29 12.30 8.44
N ARG A 110 28.49 11.57 7.33
CA ARG A 110 29.76 11.58 6.58
C ARG A 110 30.17 12.98 6.11
N ARG A 111 29.22 13.84 5.78
CA ARG A 111 29.49 15.22 5.36
C ARG A 111 29.85 16.12 6.54
N LEU A 112 29.18 15.93 7.68
CA LEU A 112 29.40 16.71 8.90
C LEU A 112 30.69 16.32 9.64
N SER A 113 31.17 15.09 9.49
CA SER A 113 32.41 14.61 10.13
C SER A 113 33.71 15.05 9.44
N ARG A 114 33.65 15.74 8.28
CA ARG A 114 34.86 16.20 7.58
C ARG A 114 35.54 17.30 8.39
N PRO A 115 36.78 17.10 8.88
CA PRO A 115 37.50 18.14 9.61
C PRO A 115 37.84 19.30 8.66
N SER A 116 37.45 20.51 9.02
CA SER A 116 37.96 21.73 8.39
C SER A 116 39.47 21.82 8.69
N ARG A 117 40.32 21.71 7.68
CA ARG A 117 41.76 21.99 7.83
C ARG A 117 41.90 23.44 8.31
N PRO A 118 42.56 23.70 9.45
CA PRO A 118 42.95 25.05 9.82
C PRO A 118 43.87 25.57 8.72
N SER A 119 43.51 26.67 8.09
CA SER A 119 44.43 27.44 7.27
C SER A 119 45.56 27.89 8.19
N GLU A 120 46.75 27.35 7.96
CA GLU A 120 48.02 27.85 8.48
C GLU A 120 48.17 29.31 8.02
N SER A 121 47.66 30.22 8.84
CA SER A 121 48.06 31.61 8.88
C SER A 121 49.19 31.67 9.89
N SER A 122 50.37 31.19 9.49
CA SER A 122 51.60 31.53 10.21
C SER A 122 52.25 32.69 9.47
N LYS A 123 52.13 33.85 10.09
CA LYS A 123 52.98 35.02 9.82
C LYS A 123 54.40 34.66 10.24
N GLU A 124 55.33 34.68 9.30
CA GLU A 124 56.76 34.96 9.53
C GLU A 124 57.09 36.05 8.50
N SER A 125 57.10 37.34 8.86
CA SER A 125 58.14 38.11 9.58
C SER A 125 59.51 38.03 8.95
#